data_AF-A0A819HIT0-F1
#
_entry.id   AF-A0A819HIT0-F1
#
_cell.length_a   1.000
_cell.length_b   1.000
_cell.length_c   1.000
_cell.angle_alpha   90.00
_cell.angle_beta   90.00
_cell.angle_gamma   90.00
#
_symmetry.space_group_name_H-M   'P 1'
#
loop_
_entity.id
_entity.type
_entity.pdbx_description
1 polymer ?
#
loop_
_entity_poly.entity_id
_entity_poly.type
_entity_poly.pdbx_seq_one_letter_code
_entity_poly.pdbx_strand_id
1 'polypeptide(L)'
;MIQPLVAYNPYSSPFLLAAYGINNNFKATDVLNRWIWTFEKSQQSNVRIIGFATDCDPRYLLAMRLATGFFAKFVNIPICNRNDVLEIDLPKNWSSWFFMQTRQLFLCFQDPTHLCTKLRNRMLSKKAKMLIGNEQVSIEVLIELLDTKSKFVHGLVKTDIEPKDRQNFTSCLKLSSDDVLSALEDINNSRATRVYLQLLRSVVIAYIEHDTSIVDRIYHGWFAVFLCRIWQIWLQLIDEKYIVGYSVDNKKDLFITSPAHFSIELNAHSLLAAFLLVSQQKLPDSAL
;
A
#
# COMPACT_ATOMS: atom_id res chain seq x y z
N MET A 1 16.11 -0.78 11.01
CA MET A 1 15.88 -0.82 12.47
C MET A 1 15.62 -2.25 12.87
N ILE A 2 16.09 -2.67 14.04
CA ILE A 2 15.73 -3.95 14.66
C ILE A 2 14.93 -3.62 15.90
N GLN A 3 13.77 -4.25 16.05
CA GLN A 3 13.03 -4.27 17.30
C GLN A 3 13.16 -5.69 17.87
N PRO A 4 13.84 -5.88 19.00
CA PRO A 4 13.93 -7.18 19.61
C PRO A 4 12.54 -7.59 20.11
N LEU A 5 12.03 -8.73 19.61
CA LEU A 5 10.82 -9.37 20.12
C LEU A 5 11.16 -10.05 21.45
N VAL A 6 11.42 -9.28 22.50
CA VAL A 6 11.58 -9.84 23.84
C VAL A 6 10.20 -9.91 24.47
N ALA A 7 9.67 -11.11 24.65
CA ALA A 7 8.38 -11.38 25.30
C ALA A 7 8.23 -10.75 26.70
N TYR A 8 9.33 -10.25 27.29
CA TYR A 8 9.40 -9.71 28.65
C TYR A 8 9.56 -8.19 28.75
N ASN A 9 9.84 -7.46 27.66
CA ASN A 9 10.02 -6.01 27.74
C ASN A 9 9.44 -5.25 26.54
N PRO A 10 8.15 -4.86 26.60
CA PRO A 10 7.50 -4.06 25.55
C PRO A 10 8.09 -2.65 25.40
N TYR A 11 9.01 -2.23 26.28
CA TYR A 11 9.67 -0.92 26.23
C TYR A 11 11.03 -0.93 25.51
N SER A 12 11.42 -2.06 24.91
CA SER A 12 12.68 -2.14 24.15
C SER A 12 12.59 -1.24 22.91
N SER A 13 13.33 -0.15 22.94
CA SER A 13 13.37 0.79 21.82
C SER A 13 14.03 0.15 20.59
N PRO A 14 13.55 0.45 19.37
CA PRO A 14 14.21 0.00 18.16
C PRO A 14 15.62 0.61 18.12
N PHE A 15 16.60 -0.19 17.70
CA PHE A 15 17.96 0.28 17.49
C PHE A 15 18.39 0.10 16.03
N LEU A 16 19.33 0.96 15.61
CA LEU A 16 19.90 0.93 14.27
C LEU A 16 21.03 -0.09 14.24
N LEU A 17 20.82 -1.22 13.55
CA LEU A 17 21.89 -2.22 13.36
C LEU A 17 23.04 -1.65 12.53
N ALA A 18 22.72 -0.94 11.44
CA ALA A 18 23.71 -0.37 10.54
C ALA A 18 23.12 0.79 9.73
N ALA A 19 23.95 1.82 9.52
CA ALA A 19 23.69 2.91 8.59
C ALA A 19 24.79 2.94 7.53
N TYR A 20 24.41 3.22 6.29
CA TYR A 20 25.33 3.30 5.17
C TYR A 20 25.05 4.58 4.40
N GLY A 21 26.06 5.43 4.25
CA GLY A 21 26.00 6.59 3.38
C GLY A 21 26.01 6.13 1.93
N ILE A 22 24.96 6.44 1.18
CA ILE A 22 24.90 6.22 -0.27
C ILE A 22 24.56 7.53 -0.95
N ASN A 23 25.12 7.76 -2.14
CA ASN A 23 24.65 8.84 -3.00
C ASN A 23 23.31 8.44 -3.64
N ASN A 24 22.54 9.40 -4.16
CA ASN A 24 21.22 9.14 -4.73
C ASN A 24 21.22 8.43 -6.10
N ASN A 25 22.37 7.95 -6.57
CA ASN A 25 22.53 7.41 -7.92
C ASN A 25 22.31 5.89 -8.04
N PHE A 26 21.85 5.22 -6.97
CA PHE A 26 21.59 3.79 -6.98
C PHE A 26 20.30 3.44 -7.73
N LYS A 27 20.30 2.25 -8.34
CA LYS A 27 19.18 1.66 -9.08
C LYS A 27 18.45 0.62 -8.23
N ALA A 28 17.26 0.23 -8.67
CA ALA A 28 16.49 -0.85 -8.05
C ALA A 28 17.26 -2.19 -7.99
N THR A 29 18.12 -2.44 -8.98
CA THR A 29 18.98 -3.64 -9.01
C THR A 29 20.04 -3.62 -7.91
N ASP A 30 20.58 -2.45 -7.58
CA ASP A 30 21.59 -2.30 -6.53
C ASP A 30 20.96 -2.54 -5.15
N VAL A 31 19.74 -2.05 -4.96
CA VAL A 31 18.91 -2.36 -3.78
C VAL A 31 18.71 -3.86 -3.64
N LEU A 32 18.26 -4.51 -4.72
CA LEU A 32 17.95 -5.94 -4.69
C LEU A 32 19.19 -6.78 -4.40
N ASN A 33 20.32 -6.49 -5.04
CA ASN A 33 21.60 -7.15 -4.77
C ASN A 33 21.99 -7.01 -3.29
N ARG A 34 21.77 -5.84 -2.69
CA ARG A 34 22.04 -5.62 -1.28
C ARG A 34 21.11 -6.43 -0.36
N TRP A 35 19.84 -6.56 -0.69
CA TRP A 35 18.91 -7.40 0.08
C TRP A 35 19.29 -8.87 0.01
N ILE A 36 19.65 -9.37 -1.18
CA ILE A 36 20.15 -10.75 -1.35
C ILE A 36 21.41 -10.97 -0.52
N TRP A 37 22.39 -10.06 -0.60
CA TRP A 37 23.60 -10.15 0.21
C TRP A 37 23.29 -10.16 1.73
N THR A 38 22.36 -9.31 2.16
CA THR A 38 21.95 -9.23 3.57
C THR A 38 21.27 -10.53 4.03
N PHE A 39 20.41 -11.09 3.18
CA PHE A 39 19.76 -12.38 3.40
C PHE A 39 20.81 -13.49 3.55
N GLU A 40 21.75 -13.60 2.62
CA GLU A 40 22.79 -14.65 2.63
C GLU A 40 23.72 -14.53 3.85
N LYS A 41 24.09 -13.31 4.24
CA LYS A 41 24.91 -13.07 5.44
C LYS A 41 24.18 -13.39 6.74
N SER A 42 22.88 -13.09 6.79
CA SER A 42 22.04 -13.44 7.94
C SER A 42 21.88 -14.96 8.05
N GLN A 43 21.67 -15.65 6.93
CA GLN A 43 21.55 -17.10 6.87
C GLN A 43 22.83 -17.80 7.32
N GLN A 44 24.02 -17.28 6.96
CA GLN A 44 25.32 -17.76 7.48
C GLN A 44 25.42 -17.66 9.02
N SER A 45 24.67 -16.75 9.62
CA SER A 45 24.57 -16.56 11.08
C SER A 45 23.36 -17.27 11.69
N ASN A 46 22.74 -18.21 10.98
CA ASN A 46 21.54 -18.94 11.37
C ASN A 46 20.31 -18.03 11.62
N VAL A 47 20.24 -16.88 10.95
CA VAL A 47 19.10 -15.95 10.98
C VAL A 47 18.40 -15.96 9.63
N ARG A 48 17.14 -16.39 9.59
CA ARG A 48 16.33 -16.36 8.37
C ARG A 48 15.54 -15.05 8.30
N ILE A 49 15.79 -14.26 7.26
CA ILE A 49 14.97 -13.08 6.96
C ILE A 49 13.70 -13.54 6.24
N ILE A 50 12.54 -13.26 6.83
CA ILE A 50 11.23 -13.59 6.25
C ILE A 50 10.69 -12.50 5.31
N GLY A 51 11.13 -11.26 5.47
CA GLY A 51 10.69 -10.16 4.62
C GLY A 51 11.48 -8.87 4.79
N PHE A 52 11.34 -7.99 3.80
CA PHE A 52 11.87 -6.63 3.80
C PHE A 52 10.73 -5.63 3.75
N ALA A 53 10.82 -4.59 4.59
CA ALA A 53 9.90 -3.46 4.57
C ALA A 53 10.65 -2.17 4.21
N THR A 54 10.08 -1.33 3.33
CA THR A 54 10.68 -0.04 2.97
C THR A 54 9.64 1.04 2.70
N ASP A 55 10.10 2.29 2.68
CA ASP A 55 9.35 3.44 2.20
C ASP A 55 8.91 3.30 0.73
N CYS A 56 7.91 4.11 0.37
CA CYS A 56 7.34 4.20 -0.97
C CYS A 56 8.20 4.90 -2.02
N ASP A 57 9.54 4.80 -1.97
CA ASP A 57 10.38 5.25 -3.09
C ASP A 57 10.18 4.32 -4.31
N PRO A 58 10.02 4.87 -5.54
CA PRO A 58 9.85 4.06 -6.75
C PRO A 58 10.98 3.04 -7.00
N ARG A 59 12.21 3.31 -6.57
CA ARG A 59 13.35 2.39 -6.73
C ARG A 59 13.22 1.18 -5.82
N TYR A 60 12.83 1.38 -4.56
CA TYR A 60 12.56 0.27 -3.64
C TYR A 60 11.37 -0.55 -4.11
N LEU A 61 10.29 0.10 -4.55
CA LEU A 61 9.12 -0.59 -5.08
C LEU A 61 9.45 -1.43 -6.32
N LEU A 62 10.28 -0.92 -7.24
CA LEU A 62 10.74 -1.70 -8.39
C LEU A 62 11.63 -2.88 -7.94
N ALA A 63 12.50 -2.70 -6.95
CA ALA A 63 13.32 -3.78 -6.39
C ALA A 63 12.45 -4.87 -5.77
N MET A 64 11.40 -4.51 -5.02
CA MET A 64 10.44 -5.45 -4.46
C MET A 64 9.71 -6.23 -5.55
N ARG A 65 9.21 -5.55 -6.59
CA ARG A 65 8.54 -6.20 -7.73
C ARG A 65 9.46 -7.17 -8.47
N LEU A 66 10.73 -6.82 -8.63
CA LEU A 66 11.76 -7.69 -9.20
C LEU A 66 12.02 -8.91 -8.30
N ALA A 67 12.07 -8.71 -6.97
CA ALA A 67 12.29 -9.77 -5.99
C ALA A 67 11.13 -10.78 -5.96
N THR A 68 9.89 -10.28 -6.01
CA THR A 68 8.69 -11.10 -5.85
C THR A 68 8.10 -11.63 -7.16
N GLY A 69 8.69 -11.22 -8.29
CA GLY A 69 8.16 -11.52 -9.62
C GLY A 69 6.86 -10.81 -9.94
N PHE A 70 6.50 -9.77 -9.17
CA PHE A 70 5.23 -9.07 -9.27
C PHE A 70 5.20 -8.07 -10.43
N PHE A 71 4.67 -8.52 -11.57
CA PHE A 71 4.66 -7.79 -12.85
C PHE A 71 6.05 -7.28 -13.29
N ALA A 72 7.12 -7.95 -12.86
CA ALA A 72 8.50 -7.63 -13.22
C ALA A 72 9.34 -8.90 -13.10
N LYS A 73 10.40 -9.02 -13.90
CA LYS A 73 11.30 -10.18 -13.86
C LYS A 73 12.75 -9.71 -13.79
N PHE A 74 13.48 -10.22 -12.81
CA PHE A 74 14.92 -9.99 -12.73
C PHE A 74 15.66 -11.05 -13.54
N VAL A 75 16.26 -10.65 -14.66
CA VAL A 75 16.81 -11.57 -15.67
C VAL A 75 18.09 -12.25 -15.18
N ASN A 76 18.89 -11.56 -14.35
CA ASN A 76 20.25 -11.99 -14.02
C ASN A 76 20.32 -12.93 -12.80
N ILE A 77 19.30 -12.94 -11.94
CA ILE A 77 19.25 -13.83 -10.77
C ILE A 77 17.83 -14.40 -10.69
N PRO A 78 17.63 -15.71 -10.94
CA PRO A 78 16.33 -16.34 -10.80
C PRO A 78 16.04 -16.61 -9.31
N ILE A 79 15.72 -15.55 -8.56
CA ILE A 79 15.50 -15.57 -7.10
C ILE A 79 14.54 -16.69 -6.69
N CYS A 80 13.48 -16.90 -7.48
CA CYS A 80 12.43 -17.88 -7.21
C CYS A 80 12.82 -19.33 -7.50
N ASN A 81 13.96 -19.58 -8.15
CA ASN A 81 14.46 -20.93 -8.46
C ASN A 81 15.38 -21.49 -7.38
N ARG A 82 15.71 -20.70 -6.35
CA ARG A 82 16.58 -21.17 -5.27
C ARG A 82 15.90 -22.27 -4.45
N ASN A 83 16.70 -23.10 -3.79
CA ASN A 83 16.22 -24.22 -2.97
C ASN A 83 15.74 -23.78 -1.57
N ASP A 84 16.13 -22.58 -1.13
CA ASP A 84 15.85 -22.02 0.19
C ASP A 84 14.64 -21.06 0.20
N VAL A 85 13.84 -21.07 -0.86
CA VAL A 85 12.63 -20.24 -0.98
C VAL A 85 11.51 -20.73 -0.06
N LEU A 86 10.62 -19.82 0.28
CA LEU A 86 9.31 -20.08 0.87
C LEU A 86 8.36 -20.50 -0.25
N GLU A 87 7.62 -21.59 -0.04
CA GLU A 87 6.62 -22.08 -0.99
C GLU A 87 5.22 -21.86 -0.44
N ILE A 88 4.45 -21.00 -1.11
CA ILE A 88 3.08 -20.66 -0.72
C ILE A 88 2.12 -21.60 -1.43
N ASP A 89 1.37 -22.42 -0.69
CA ASP A 89 0.33 -23.25 -1.31
C ASP A 89 -0.90 -22.41 -1.59
N LEU A 90 -1.03 -21.98 -2.84
CA LEU A 90 -2.15 -21.18 -3.29
C LEU A 90 -3.28 -22.09 -3.81
N PRO A 91 -4.54 -21.91 -3.37
CA PRO A 91 -5.68 -22.56 -4.00
C PRO A 91 -5.72 -22.31 -5.51
N LYS A 92 -5.96 -23.35 -6.30
CA LYS A 92 -5.89 -23.27 -7.78
C LYS A 92 -6.80 -22.18 -8.36
N ASN A 93 -7.97 -21.99 -7.77
CA ASN A 93 -8.95 -20.97 -8.18
C ASN A 93 -8.53 -19.53 -7.86
N TRP A 94 -7.46 -19.32 -7.08
CA TRP A 94 -6.94 -17.98 -6.74
C TRP A 94 -5.91 -17.46 -7.75
N SER A 95 -5.39 -18.34 -8.60
CA SER A 95 -4.39 -18.00 -9.63
C SER A 95 -4.84 -16.92 -10.63
N SER A 96 -6.15 -16.71 -10.78
CA SER A 96 -6.71 -15.70 -11.67
C SER A 96 -6.64 -14.27 -11.11
N TRP A 97 -6.42 -14.11 -9.80
CA TRP A 97 -6.37 -12.80 -9.15
C TRP A 97 -5.17 -12.59 -8.23
N PHE A 98 -4.42 -13.64 -7.89
CA PHE A 98 -3.16 -13.55 -7.17
C PHE A 98 -1.98 -13.58 -8.15
N PHE A 99 -1.23 -12.47 -8.26
CA PHE A 99 -0.20 -12.27 -9.29
C PHE A 99 1.24 -12.28 -8.76
N MET A 100 1.42 -12.43 -7.45
CA MET A 100 2.75 -12.69 -6.88
C MET A 100 3.13 -14.15 -7.12
N GLN A 101 4.41 -14.44 -7.37
CA GLN A 101 4.85 -15.82 -7.55
C GLN A 101 4.68 -16.63 -6.24
N THR A 102 4.39 -17.92 -6.33
CA THR A 102 4.21 -18.77 -5.14
C THR A 102 5.51 -19.16 -4.46
N ARG A 103 6.65 -19.05 -5.16
CA ARG A 103 7.99 -19.28 -4.62
C ARG A 103 8.66 -17.94 -4.33
N GLN A 104 8.94 -17.66 -3.06
CA GLN A 104 9.44 -16.36 -2.59
C GLN A 104 10.68 -16.54 -1.72
N LEU A 105 11.80 -15.89 -2.03
CA LEU A 105 12.97 -15.93 -1.14
C LEU A 105 12.69 -15.21 0.20
N PHE A 106 11.98 -14.10 0.11
CA PHE A 106 11.49 -13.28 1.22
C PHE A 106 10.26 -12.48 0.75
N LEU A 107 9.41 -12.06 1.67
CA LEU A 107 8.27 -11.20 1.37
C LEU A 107 8.69 -9.72 1.31
N CYS A 108 7.88 -8.87 0.68
CA CYS A 108 8.17 -7.45 0.55
C CYS A 108 6.97 -6.60 0.97
N PHE A 109 7.17 -5.62 1.85
CA PHE A 109 6.14 -4.71 2.32
C PHE A 109 6.54 -3.25 2.10
N GLN A 110 5.62 -2.47 1.58
CA GLN A 110 5.71 -1.03 1.50
C GLN A 110 5.14 -0.40 2.77
N ASP A 111 5.77 0.66 3.26
CA ASP A 111 5.32 1.36 4.45
C ASP A 111 3.88 1.90 4.25
N PRO A 112 2.90 1.42 5.04
CA PRO A 112 1.52 1.83 4.92
C PRO A 112 1.26 3.29 5.31
N THR A 113 2.05 3.87 6.21
CA THR A 113 1.94 5.28 6.60
C THR A 113 2.32 6.19 5.43
N HIS A 114 3.41 5.86 4.74
CA HIS A 114 3.81 6.55 3.50
C HIS A 114 2.82 6.34 2.36
N LEU A 115 2.21 5.15 2.25
CA LEU A 115 1.13 4.90 1.29
C LEU A 115 -0.10 5.79 1.56
N CYS A 116 -0.54 5.87 2.83
CA CYS A 116 -1.69 6.70 3.22
C CYS A 116 -1.46 8.18 2.91
N THR A 117 -0.29 8.71 3.29
CA THR A 117 0.07 10.11 3.01
C THR A 117 0.16 10.38 1.50
N LYS A 118 0.63 9.42 0.68
CA LYS A 118 0.59 9.55 -0.78
C LYS A 118 -0.83 9.63 -1.35
N LEU A 119 -1.74 8.79 -0.87
CA LEU A 119 -3.14 8.83 -1.29
C LEU A 119 -3.78 10.17 -0.89
N ARG A 120 -3.63 10.58 0.38
CA ARG A 120 -4.07 11.91 0.85
C ARG A 120 -3.53 13.03 -0.02
N ASN A 121 -2.22 13.09 -0.20
CA ASN A 121 -1.57 14.18 -0.94
C ASN A 121 -1.99 14.23 -2.41
N ARG A 122 -2.33 13.08 -3.01
CA ARG A 122 -2.90 13.05 -4.37
C ARG A 122 -4.27 13.68 -4.41
N MET A 123 -5.16 13.35 -3.47
CA MET A 123 -6.50 13.96 -3.36
C MET A 123 -6.44 15.47 -3.11
N LEU A 124 -5.55 15.93 -2.23
CA LEU A 124 -5.41 17.36 -1.91
C LEU A 124 -4.66 18.18 -2.98
N SER A 125 -4.15 17.52 -4.02
CA SER A 125 -3.44 18.19 -5.11
C SER A 125 -4.42 18.81 -6.10
N LYS A 126 -4.34 20.14 -6.28
CA LYS A 126 -5.07 20.86 -7.34
C LYS A 126 -4.76 20.39 -8.76
N LYS A 127 -3.67 19.64 -8.95
CA LYS A 127 -3.27 19.07 -10.25
C LYS A 127 -3.86 17.68 -10.50
N ALA A 128 -4.33 16.98 -9.47
CA ALA A 128 -4.88 15.65 -9.62
C ALA A 128 -6.29 15.73 -10.21
N LYS A 129 -6.55 14.90 -11.22
CA LYS A 129 -7.82 14.86 -11.95
C LYS A 129 -8.48 13.49 -11.80
N MET A 130 -8.39 12.91 -10.61
CA MET A 130 -8.85 11.53 -10.36
C MET A 130 -10.36 11.43 -10.56
N LEU A 131 -10.80 10.41 -11.30
CA LEU A 131 -12.19 10.25 -11.71
C LEU A 131 -12.68 8.84 -11.31
N ILE A 132 -13.79 8.75 -10.59
CA ILE A 132 -14.43 7.47 -10.23
C ILE A 132 -15.88 7.52 -10.69
N GLY A 133 -16.23 6.70 -11.68
CA GLY A 133 -17.54 6.78 -12.33
C GLY A 133 -17.70 8.10 -13.08
N ASN A 134 -18.80 8.82 -12.85
CA ASN A 134 -19.08 10.11 -13.48
C ASN A 134 -18.65 11.31 -12.61
N GLU A 135 -17.98 11.09 -11.47
CA GLU A 135 -17.64 12.13 -10.51
C GLU A 135 -16.12 12.22 -10.28
N GLN A 136 -15.65 13.45 -10.00
CA GLN A 136 -14.25 13.71 -9.69
C GLN A 136 -14.00 13.53 -8.18
N VAL A 137 -12.84 12.96 -7.84
CA VAL A 137 -12.31 13.05 -6.48
C VAL A 137 -11.80 14.46 -6.27
N SER A 138 -12.43 15.20 -5.35
CA SER A 138 -12.31 16.65 -5.25
C SER A 138 -12.15 17.11 -3.81
N ILE A 139 -11.24 18.07 -3.61
CA ILE A 139 -11.04 18.75 -2.31
C ILE A 139 -12.19 19.72 -2.01
N GLU A 140 -12.84 20.24 -3.05
CA GLU A 140 -13.97 21.16 -2.94
C GLU A 140 -15.14 20.50 -2.18
N VAL A 141 -15.36 19.20 -2.35
CA VAL A 141 -16.32 18.41 -1.56
C VAL A 141 -16.00 18.45 -0.06
N LEU A 142 -14.71 18.41 0.31
CA LEU A 142 -14.28 18.49 1.72
C LEU A 142 -14.36 19.92 2.26
N ILE A 143 -14.18 20.92 1.41
CA ILE A 143 -14.36 22.33 1.77
C ILE A 143 -15.86 22.59 2.03
N GLU A 144 -16.74 22.12 1.15
CA GLU A 144 -18.19 22.20 1.34
C GLU A 144 -18.63 21.52 2.64
N LEU A 145 -18.09 20.33 2.93
CA LEU A 145 -18.34 19.65 4.20
C LEU A 145 -17.97 20.53 5.41
N LEU A 146 -16.79 21.15 5.40
CA LEU A 146 -16.33 22.04 6.48
C LEU A 146 -17.18 23.30 6.63
N ASP A 147 -17.74 23.81 5.53
CA ASP A 147 -18.51 25.05 5.51
C ASP A 147 -19.99 24.82 5.84
N THR A 148 -20.52 23.63 5.57
CA THR A 148 -21.96 23.31 5.67
C THR A 148 -22.33 22.42 6.85
N LYS A 149 -21.42 21.57 7.34
CA LYS A 149 -21.67 20.65 8.47
C LYS A 149 -20.86 21.08 9.68
N SER A 150 -21.41 20.78 10.87
CA SER A 150 -20.74 21.09 12.12
C SER A 150 -19.53 20.18 12.33
N LYS A 151 -18.43 20.75 12.86
CA LYS A 151 -17.24 19.99 13.28
C LYS A 151 -17.57 18.84 14.24
N PHE A 152 -18.62 18.96 15.05
CA PHE A 152 -19.04 17.88 15.95
C PHE A 152 -19.59 16.64 15.23
N VAL A 153 -19.94 16.76 13.95
CA VAL A 153 -20.41 15.66 13.11
C VAL A 153 -19.25 14.93 12.45
N HIS A 154 -18.28 15.67 11.90
CA HIS A 154 -17.23 15.10 11.03
C HIS A 154 -15.80 15.18 11.60
N GLY A 155 -15.58 15.89 12.70
CA GLY A 155 -14.28 15.98 13.40
C GLY A 155 -13.15 16.79 12.70
N LEU A 156 -13.25 17.02 11.39
CA LEU A 156 -12.26 17.76 10.59
C LEU A 156 -12.10 19.24 10.97
N VAL A 157 -10.89 19.75 10.78
CA VAL A 157 -10.55 21.18 10.78
C VAL A 157 -9.84 21.58 9.50
N LYS A 158 -9.77 22.89 9.20
CA LYS A 158 -9.16 23.41 7.95
C LYS A 158 -7.73 22.91 7.71
N THR A 159 -6.94 22.75 8.77
CA THR A 159 -5.56 22.24 8.67
C THR A 159 -5.49 20.78 8.22
N ASP A 160 -6.56 19.99 8.44
CA ASP A 160 -6.59 18.59 8.01
C ASP A 160 -6.64 18.50 6.47
N ILE A 161 -7.24 19.46 5.77
CA ILE A 161 -7.25 19.49 4.29
C ILE A 161 -6.13 20.35 3.69
N GLU A 162 -5.22 20.89 4.50
CA GLU A 162 -4.13 21.74 4.01
C GLU A 162 -2.98 20.89 3.42
N PRO A 163 -2.55 21.15 2.17
CA PRO A 163 -1.54 20.32 1.49
C PRO A 163 -0.08 20.67 1.85
N LYS A 164 0.15 21.68 2.71
CA LYS A 164 1.51 22.13 3.09
C LYS A 164 2.27 21.04 3.84
N ASP A 165 1.63 20.44 4.84
CA ASP A 165 2.21 19.31 5.56
C ASP A 165 1.89 18.00 4.82
N ARG A 166 2.87 17.56 4.03
CA ARG A 166 2.80 16.32 3.25
C ARG A 166 2.98 15.07 4.09
N GLN A 167 3.49 15.19 5.31
CA GLN A 167 3.74 14.08 6.24
C GLN A 167 2.66 13.97 7.32
N ASN A 168 1.60 14.78 7.24
CA ASN A 168 0.49 14.75 8.19
C ASN A 168 -0.33 13.45 8.07
N PHE A 169 0.14 12.41 8.75
CA PHE A 169 -0.53 11.12 8.82
C PHE A 169 -1.82 11.20 9.63
N THR A 170 -1.86 11.99 10.69
CA THR A 170 -3.06 12.20 11.53
C THR A 170 -4.25 12.67 10.71
N SER A 171 -4.02 13.57 9.75
CA SER A 171 -5.05 14.02 8.82
C SER A 171 -5.56 12.87 7.94
N CYS A 172 -4.71 11.93 7.52
CA CYS A 172 -5.14 10.77 6.73
C CYS A 172 -6.18 9.94 7.50
N LEU A 173 -5.94 9.71 8.81
CA LEU A 173 -6.86 8.98 9.69
C LEU A 173 -8.20 9.71 9.81
N LYS A 174 -8.17 11.01 10.09
CA LYS A 174 -9.40 11.80 10.25
C LYS A 174 -10.21 11.87 8.95
N LEU A 175 -9.55 12.15 7.83
CA LEU A 175 -10.20 12.27 6.51
C LEU A 175 -10.92 10.98 6.10
N SER A 176 -10.39 9.83 6.50
CA SER A 176 -10.96 8.52 6.18
C SER A 176 -11.85 7.95 7.29
N SER A 177 -12.13 8.71 8.35
CA SER A 177 -12.97 8.26 9.46
C SER A 177 -14.42 8.01 9.02
N ASP A 178 -15.09 7.12 9.75
CA ASP A 178 -16.49 6.76 9.47
C ASP A 178 -17.42 7.98 9.58
N ASP A 179 -17.17 8.85 10.56
CA ASP A 179 -17.87 10.13 10.73
C ASP A 179 -17.81 11.02 9.48
N VAL A 180 -16.63 11.15 8.86
CA VAL A 180 -16.47 11.91 7.61
C VAL A 180 -17.18 11.20 6.46
N LEU A 181 -17.02 9.87 6.35
CA LEU A 181 -17.64 9.09 5.29
C LEU A 181 -19.16 9.14 5.33
N SER A 182 -19.75 9.17 6.53
CA SER A 182 -21.18 9.34 6.76
C SER A 182 -21.62 10.78 6.49
N ALA A 183 -20.87 11.78 6.96
CA ALA A 183 -21.23 13.19 6.75
C ALA A 183 -21.21 13.61 5.27
N LEU A 184 -20.39 12.93 4.45
CA LEU A 184 -20.33 13.14 3.00
C LEU A 184 -21.57 12.62 2.24
N GLU A 185 -22.39 11.73 2.82
CA GLU A 185 -23.60 11.22 2.15
C GLU A 185 -24.59 12.32 1.77
N ASP A 186 -24.62 13.38 2.56
CA ASP A 186 -25.51 14.53 2.37
C ASP A 186 -24.92 15.62 1.46
N ILE A 187 -23.68 15.45 0.99
CA ILE A 187 -23.00 16.44 0.14
C ILE A 187 -23.18 16.06 -1.33
N ASN A 188 -23.57 17.02 -2.17
CA ASN A 188 -23.79 16.78 -3.58
C ASN A 188 -22.47 16.44 -4.30
N ASN A 189 -22.51 15.50 -5.25
CA ASN A 189 -21.35 15.06 -6.04
C ASN A 189 -20.15 14.60 -5.18
N SER A 190 -20.42 14.03 -4.00
CA SER A 190 -19.40 13.57 -3.06
C SER A 190 -18.98 12.10 -3.28
N ARG A 191 -19.68 11.35 -4.14
CA ARG A 191 -19.61 9.89 -4.20
C ARG A 191 -18.22 9.42 -4.59
N ALA A 192 -17.59 10.04 -5.59
CA ALA A 192 -16.21 9.71 -5.97
C ALA A 192 -15.24 9.96 -4.81
N THR A 193 -15.32 11.13 -4.16
CA THR A 193 -14.49 11.46 -3.00
C THR A 193 -14.70 10.48 -1.85
N ARG A 194 -15.95 10.09 -1.57
CA ARG A 194 -16.29 9.12 -0.54
C ARG A 194 -15.70 7.73 -0.84
N VAL A 195 -15.84 7.23 -2.06
CA VAL A 195 -15.22 5.95 -2.49
C VAL A 195 -13.69 6.02 -2.37
N TYR A 196 -13.09 7.15 -2.71
CA TYR A 196 -11.65 7.36 -2.55
C TYR A 196 -11.22 7.33 -1.08
N LEU A 197 -11.99 7.95 -0.19
CA LEU A 197 -11.73 7.93 1.25
C LEU A 197 -11.98 6.55 1.87
N GLN A 198 -12.92 5.77 1.34
CA GLN A 198 -13.11 4.35 1.71
C GLN A 198 -11.93 3.47 1.30
N LEU A 199 -11.32 3.74 0.14
CA LEU A 199 -10.06 3.11 -0.26
C LEU A 199 -8.96 3.43 0.77
N LEU A 200 -8.80 4.70 1.13
CA LEU A 200 -7.84 5.12 2.15
C LEU A 200 -8.13 4.46 3.52
N ARG A 201 -9.40 4.43 3.96
CA ARG A 201 -9.84 3.79 5.19
C ARG A 201 -9.48 2.31 5.22
N SER A 202 -9.71 1.60 4.11
CA SER A 202 -9.38 0.18 4.00
C SER A 202 -7.87 -0.07 4.10
N VAL A 203 -7.03 0.79 3.52
CA VAL A 203 -5.57 0.71 3.69
C VAL A 203 -5.18 0.92 5.16
N VAL A 204 -5.81 1.87 5.85
CA VAL A 204 -5.58 2.14 7.28
C VAL A 204 -5.96 0.93 8.14
N ILE A 205 -7.16 0.38 7.95
CA ILE A 205 -7.65 -0.80 8.70
C ILE A 205 -6.73 -2.00 8.46
N ALA A 206 -6.32 -2.23 7.20
CA ALA A 206 -5.51 -3.38 6.84
C ALA A 206 -4.12 -3.37 7.49
N TYR A 207 -3.45 -2.22 7.51
CA TYR A 207 -2.00 -2.18 7.77
C TYR A 207 -1.57 -1.29 8.93
N ILE A 208 -2.45 -0.48 9.51
CA ILE A 208 -2.06 0.51 10.52
C ILE A 208 -2.79 0.31 11.85
N GLU A 209 -4.11 0.11 11.83
CA GLU A 209 -4.86 -0.12 13.07
C GLU A 209 -4.32 -1.34 13.81
N HIS A 210 -4.16 -1.25 15.13
CA HIS A 210 -3.54 -2.29 15.95
C HIS A 210 -4.51 -3.42 16.29
N ASP A 211 -5.77 -3.08 16.56
CA ASP A 211 -6.77 -4.02 17.08
C ASP A 211 -7.56 -4.78 15.99
N THR A 212 -7.18 -4.61 14.73
CA THR A 212 -7.82 -5.27 13.59
C THR A 212 -7.40 -6.75 13.49
N SER A 213 -8.38 -7.64 13.41
CA SER A 213 -8.16 -9.08 13.25
C SER A 213 -7.44 -9.39 11.94
N ILE A 214 -6.67 -10.48 11.87
CA ILE A 214 -5.94 -10.85 10.65
C ILE A 214 -6.86 -11.08 9.45
N VAL A 215 -8.07 -11.61 9.69
CA VAL A 215 -9.08 -11.84 8.64
C VAL A 215 -9.55 -10.51 8.06
N ASP A 216 -9.85 -9.53 8.93
CA ASP A 216 -10.27 -8.19 8.49
C ASP A 216 -9.14 -7.46 7.77
N ARG A 217 -7.89 -7.64 8.22
CA ARG A 217 -6.73 -7.06 7.51
C ARG A 217 -6.61 -7.57 6.09
N ILE A 218 -6.76 -8.88 5.90
CA ILE A 218 -6.76 -9.51 4.58
C ILE A 218 -7.95 -8.99 3.76
N TYR A 219 -9.15 -8.96 4.34
CA TYR A 219 -10.34 -8.45 3.68
C TYR A 219 -10.15 -7.02 3.17
N HIS A 220 -9.74 -6.09 4.03
CA HIS A 220 -9.56 -4.69 3.65
C HIS A 220 -8.38 -4.48 2.70
N GLY A 221 -7.30 -5.25 2.85
CA GLY A 221 -6.18 -5.24 1.91
C GLY A 221 -6.61 -5.65 0.50
N TRP A 222 -7.41 -6.71 0.37
CA TRP A 222 -7.94 -7.17 -0.91
C TRP A 222 -9.08 -6.32 -1.45
N PHE A 223 -9.92 -5.75 -0.58
CA PHE A 223 -10.93 -4.76 -0.97
C PHE A 223 -10.26 -3.58 -1.69
N ALA A 224 -9.18 -3.05 -1.12
CA ALA A 224 -8.41 -1.98 -1.75
C ALA A 224 -7.85 -2.39 -3.13
N VAL A 225 -7.30 -3.62 -3.24
CA VAL A 225 -6.84 -4.17 -4.53
C VAL A 225 -7.95 -4.24 -5.56
N PHE A 226 -9.09 -4.86 -5.22
CA PHE A 226 -10.18 -5.03 -6.17
C PHE A 226 -10.81 -3.70 -6.57
N LEU A 227 -10.95 -2.75 -5.64
CA LEU A 227 -11.40 -1.39 -5.95
C LEU A 227 -10.46 -0.73 -6.96
N CYS A 228 -9.14 -0.77 -6.73
CA CYS A 228 -8.16 -0.21 -7.66
C CYS A 228 -8.18 -0.90 -9.04
N ARG A 229 -8.30 -2.24 -9.09
CA ARG A 229 -8.36 -2.99 -10.36
C ARG A 229 -9.61 -2.66 -11.15
N ILE A 230 -10.78 -2.67 -10.51
CA ILE A 230 -12.06 -2.32 -11.15
C ILE A 230 -12.00 -0.89 -11.67
N TRP A 231 -11.51 0.05 -10.86
CA TRP A 231 -11.32 1.44 -11.26
C TRP A 231 -10.40 1.56 -12.48
N GLN A 232 -9.24 0.88 -12.47
CA GLN A 232 -8.31 0.91 -13.59
C GLN A 232 -8.90 0.29 -14.87
N ILE A 233 -9.58 -0.85 -14.77
CA ILE A 233 -10.24 -1.52 -15.90
C ILE A 233 -11.33 -0.61 -16.48
N TRP A 234 -12.16 -0.03 -15.62
CA TRP A 234 -13.21 0.90 -16.06
C TRP A 234 -12.62 2.10 -16.83
N LEU A 235 -11.53 2.71 -16.34
CA LEU A 235 -10.85 3.81 -17.04
C LEU A 235 -10.29 3.37 -18.42
N GLN A 236 -9.88 2.11 -18.56
CA GLN A 236 -9.43 1.57 -19.84
C GLN A 236 -10.59 1.37 -20.82
N LEU A 237 -11.74 0.91 -20.33
CA LEU A 237 -12.92 0.57 -21.14
C LEU A 237 -13.81 1.76 -21.49
N ILE A 238 -13.82 2.81 -20.67
CA ILE A 238 -14.70 3.96 -20.88
C ILE A 238 -14.31 4.75 -22.14
N ASP A 239 -15.30 5.07 -22.97
CA ASP A 239 -15.16 5.92 -24.14
C ASP A 239 -14.91 7.37 -23.70
N GLU A 240 -13.96 8.04 -24.34
CA GLU A 240 -13.52 9.40 -24.01
C GLU A 240 -14.67 10.41 -24.09
N LYS A 241 -15.67 10.16 -24.95
CA LYS A 241 -16.87 11.02 -25.05
C LYS A 241 -17.69 11.08 -23.77
N TYR A 242 -17.59 10.07 -22.90
CA TYR A 242 -18.28 10.05 -21.60
C TYR A 242 -17.43 10.66 -20.47
N ILE A 243 -16.17 11.01 -20.75
CA ILE A 243 -15.31 11.77 -19.84
C ILE A 243 -15.51 13.28 -20.14
N VAL A 244 -16.74 13.75 -19.97
CA VAL A 244 -17.13 15.14 -20.29
C VAL A 244 -16.34 16.11 -19.41
N GLY A 245 -15.70 17.12 -20.04
CA GLY A 245 -15.01 18.20 -19.32
C GLY A 245 -13.51 17.98 -19.06
N TYR A 246 -12.91 16.90 -19.55
CA TYR A 246 -11.47 16.65 -19.42
C TYR A 246 -10.78 16.70 -20.78
N SER A 247 -9.72 17.51 -20.93
CA SER A 247 -8.73 17.26 -21.98
C SER A 247 -7.95 16.01 -21.55
N VAL A 248 -8.29 14.86 -22.15
CA VAL A 248 -7.67 13.58 -21.78
C VAL A 248 -6.36 13.44 -22.54
N ASP A 249 -5.38 14.30 -22.27
CA ASP A 249 -4.04 14.13 -22.82
C ASP A 249 -3.38 12.86 -22.25
N ASN A 250 -3.88 12.34 -21.10
CA ASN A 250 -3.46 11.06 -20.53
C ASN A 250 -4.46 10.48 -19.52
N LYS A 251 -5.18 9.39 -19.87
CA LYS A 251 -6.06 8.65 -18.92
C LYS A 251 -5.38 8.24 -17.62
N LYS A 252 -4.04 8.15 -17.60
CA LYS A 252 -3.25 7.84 -16.39
C LYS A 252 -3.41 8.88 -15.28
N ASP A 253 -3.71 10.13 -15.59
CA ASP A 253 -3.89 11.18 -14.59
C ASP A 253 -5.24 11.09 -13.86
N LEU A 254 -6.18 10.32 -14.42
CA LEU A 254 -7.50 10.05 -13.87
C LEU A 254 -7.48 8.97 -12.77
N PHE A 255 -6.33 8.36 -12.52
CA PHE A 255 -6.13 7.29 -11.53
C PHE A 255 -5.16 7.74 -10.43
N ILE A 256 -5.05 6.92 -9.38
CA ILE A 256 -3.95 7.05 -8.42
C ILE A 256 -2.60 6.82 -9.12
N THR A 257 -1.53 7.35 -8.53
CA THR A 257 -0.18 7.17 -9.09
C THR A 257 0.21 5.69 -9.11
N SER A 258 0.93 5.26 -10.15
CA SER A 258 1.40 3.87 -10.27
C SER A 258 2.15 3.35 -9.03
N PRO A 259 3.02 4.15 -8.37
CA PRO A 259 3.65 3.68 -7.13
C PRO A 259 2.66 3.37 -6.01
N ALA A 260 1.62 4.19 -5.82
CA ALA A 260 0.59 3.94 -4.81
C ALA A 260 -0.21 2.66 -5.16
N HIS A 261 -0.62 2.52 -6.42
CA HIS A 261 -1.33 1.33 -6.88
C HIS A 261 -0.54 0.04 -6.65
N PHE A 262 0.72 0.00 -7.10
CA PHE A 262 1.55 -1.19 -6.91
C PHE A 262 1.92 -1.45 -5.44
N SER A 263 1.92 -0.43 -4.58
CA SER A 263 2.13 -0.62 -3.13
C SER A 263 0.91 -1.29 -2.47
N ILE A 264 -0.31 -0.89 -2.87
CA ILE A 264 -1.56 -1.55 -2.43
C ILE A 264 -1.54 -3.03 -2.82
N GLU A 265 -1.26 -3.29 -4.10
CA GLU A 265 -1.15 -4.64 -4.66
C GLU A 265 -0.09 -5.48 -3.93
N LEU A 266 1.14 -4.97 -3.80
CA LEU A 266 2.24 -5.69 -3.19
C LEU A 266 1.95 -6.03 -1.72
N ASN A 267 1.45 -5.07 -0.94
CA ASN A 267 1.15 -5.28 0.48
C ASN A 267 0.07 -6.35 0.67
N ALA A 268 -0.99 -6.34 -0.14
CA ALA A 268 -2.07 -7.31 -0.03
C ALA A 268 -1.59 -8.73 -0.36
N HIS A 269 -0.79 -8.87 -1.43
CA HIS A 269 -0.22 -10.17 -1.82
C HIS A 269 0.75 -10.69 -0.76
N SER A 270 1.65 -9.84 -0.25
CA SER A 270 2.62 -10.21 0.79
C SER A 270 1.94 -10.54 2.10
N LEU A 271 0.89 -9.82 2.51
CA LEU A 271 0.15 -10.12 3.73
C LEU A 271 -0.57 -11.47 3.63
N LEU A 272 -1.25 -11.73 2.52
CA LEU A 272 -1.91 -13.02 2.30
C LEU A 272 -0.89 -14.16 2.27
N ALA A 273 0.25 -13.95 1.60
CA ALA A 273 1.34 -14.94 1.58
C ALA A 273 1.89 -15.22 2.97
N ALA A 274 2.12 -14.19 3.79
CA ALA A 274 2.56 -14.35 5.17
C ALA A 274 1.54 -15.17 5.98
N PHE A 275 0.26 -14.84 5.87
CA PHE A 275 -0.81 -15.59 6.53
C PHE A 275 -0.88 -17.06 6.08
N LEU A 276 -0.74 -17.31 4.78
CA LEU A 276 -0.73 -18.68 4.24
C LEU A 276 0.47 -19.45 4.76
N LEU A 277 1.67 -18.85 4.81
CA LEU A 277 2.86 -19.52 5.34
C LEU A 277 2.70 -19.91 6.81
N VAL A 278 2.10 -19.04 7.63
CA VAL A 278 1.82 -19.34 9.04
C VAL A 278 0.75 -20.43 9.16
N SER A 279 -0.40 -20.26 8.49
CA SER A 279 -1.51 -21.20 8.58
C SER A 279 -1.18 -22.60 8.03
N GLN A 280 -0.26 -22.68 7.07
CA GLN A 280 0.25 -23.92 6.48
C GLN A 280 1.44 -24.51 7.24
N GLN A 281 1.89 -23.89 8.35
CA GLN A 281 3.06 -24.32 9.14
C GLN A 281 4.33 -24.46 8.28
N LYS A 282 4.51 -23.55 7.32
CA LYS A 282 5.66 -23.53 6.40
C LYS A 282 6.79 -22.60 6.86
N LEU A 283 6.63 -21.98 8.02
CA LEU A 283 7.69 -21.28 8.72
C LEU A 283 8.31 -22.21 9.77
N PRO A 284 9.59 -22.01 10.14
CA PRO A 284 10.21 -22.77 11.22
C PRO A 284 9.41 -22.62 12.53
N ASP A 285 9.41 -23.65 13.39
CA ASP A 285 8.71 -23.62 14.69
C ASP A 285 9.10 -22.42 15.57
N SER A 286 10.34 -21.93 15.44
CA SER A 286 10.80 -20.73 16.15
C SER A 286 10.16 -19.42 15.68
N ALA A 287 9.42 -19.45 14.56
CA ALA A 287 8.74 -18.32 13.95
C ALA A 287 7.21 -18.47 13.93
N LEU A 288 6.67 -19.59 14.40
CA LEU A 288 5.23 -19.87 14.58
C LEU A 288 4.82 -19.58 16.04
#